data_AF-A0ABD4UHT2-F1
#
_entry.id   AF-A0ABD4UHT2-F1
#
_cell.length_a   1.000
_cell.length_b   1.000
_cell.length_c   1.000
_cell.angle_alpha   90.00
_cell.angle_beta   90.00
_cell.angle_gamma   90.00
#
_symmetry.space_group_name_H-M   'P 1'
#
loop_
_entity.id
_entity.type
_entity.pdbx_description
1 polymer ?
#
loop_
_entity_poly.entity_id
_entity_poly.type
_entity_poly.pdbx_seq_one_letter_code
_entity_poly.pdbx_strand_id
1 'polypeptide(L)'
;MSKTELAPVAKRRSYPKALKSRIVAESRQPGISIAGVALSHGVNANLVHKWIRQAKQQDGTTPAFVPVALPVAPASGRHIEIRLSRGPVQATVQWPVSEAGTCVAWLREWLR
;
A
#
# COMPACT_ATOMS: atom_id res chain seq x y z
N MET A 1 -39.29 -13.90 34.93
CA MET A 1 -38.46 -13.57 33.75
C MET A 1 -38.05 -12.10 33.88
N SER A 2 -36.93 -11.85 34.56
CA SER A 2 -36.44 -10.50 34.87
C SER A 2 -35.93 -9.83 33.60
N LYS A 3 -36.57 -8.74 33.19
CA LYS A 3 -36.20 -7.96 32.01
C LYS A 3 -34.93 -7.17 32.35
N THR A 4 -33.79 -7.58 31.79
CA THR A 4 -32.56 -6.79 31.82
C THR A 4 -32.78 -5.52 30.99
N GLU A 5 -33.17 -4.42 31.64
CA GLU A 5 -33.17 -3.11 31.01
C GLU A 5 -31.72 -2.68 30.77
N LEU A 6 -31.33 -2.66 29.49
CA LEU A 6 -30.04 -2.14 29.05
C LEU A 6 -30.00 -0.64 29.34
N ALA A 7 -29.07 -0.22 30.19
CA ALA A 7 -28.85 1.17 30.56
C ALA A 7 -28.70 2.08 29.32
N PRO A 8 -29.17 3.34 29.38
CA PRO A 8 -29.11 4.26 28.24
C PRO A 8 -27.66 4.50 27.83
N VAL A 9 -27.39 4.41 26.52
CA VAL A 9 -26.06 4.62 25.92
C VAL A 9 -25.57 6.02 26.28
N ALA A 10 -24.50 6.10 27.06
CA ALA A 10 -23.93 7.38 27.49
C ALA A 10 -23.51 8.23 26.29
N LYS A 11 -24.08 9.44 26.20
CA LYS A 11 -23.77 10.41 25.14
C LYS A 11 -22.32 10.86 25.26
N ARG A 12 -21.51 10.58 24.22
CA ARG A 12 -20.08 10.94 24.20
C ARG A 12 -19.91 12.45 24.34
N ARG A 13 -19.09 12.88 25.31
CA ARG A 13 -18.75 14.29 25.53
C ARG A 13 -18.09 14.87 24.28
N SER A 14 -18.68 15.91 23.70
CA SER A 14 -18.11 16.63 22.56
C SER A 14 -17.37 17.86 23.05
N TYR A 15 -16.13 18.04 22.58
CA TYR A 15 -15.32 19.23 22.90
C TYR A 15 -15.40 20.25 21.74
N PRO A 16 -15.58 21.55 22.04
CA PRO A 16 -15.56 22.60 21.02
C PRO A 16 -14.27 22.60 20.20
N LYS A 17 -14.37 22.91 18.90
CA LYS A 17 -13.21 22.91 17.98
C LYS A 17 -12.11 23.87 18.44
N ALA A 18 -12.48 25.05 18.95
CA ALA A 18 -11.54 26.06 19.46
C ALA A 18 -10.73 25.58 20.68
N LEU A 19 -11.34 24.82 21.58
CA LEU A 19 -10.64 24.25 22.73
C LEU A 19 -9.63 23.18 22.28
N LYS A 20 -10.06 22.29 21.38
CA LYS A 20 -9.18 21.26 20.81
C LYS A 20 -7.95 21.86 20.12
N SER A 21 -8.15 22.91 19.31
CA SER A 21 -7.03 23.55 18.59
C SER A 21 -6.06 24.24 19.55
N ARG A 22 -6.56 24.89 20.62
CA ARG A 22 -5.69 25.48 21.66
C ARG A 22 -4.84 24.42 22.35
N ILE A 23 -5.46 23.34 22.83
CA ILE A 23 -4.77 22.23 23.51
C ILE A 23 -3.71 21.58 22.59
N VAL A 24 -4.05 21.37 21.31
CA VAL A 24 -3.10 20.82 20.32
C VAL A 24 -1.94 21.77 20.05
N ALA A 25 -2.19 23.07 19.96
CA ALA A 25 -1.14 24.07 19.72
C ALA A 25 -0.17 24.16 20.91
N GLU A 26 -0.70 24.19 22.14
CA GLU A 26 0.10 24.20 23.37
C GLU A 26 0.96 22.92 23.50
N SER A 27 0.37 21.76 23.18
CA SER A 27 1.06 20.47 23.21
C SER A 27 2.14 20.31 22.13
N ARG A 28 2.18 21.16 21.10
CA ARG A 28 3.20 21.13 20.04
C ARG A 28 4.47 21.90 20.41
N GLN A 29 4.49 22.62 21.54
CA GLN A 29 5.66 23.37 21.98
C GLN A 29 6.78 22.43 22.47
N PRO A 30 8.05 22.68 22.12
CA PRO A 30 9.16 21.85 22.54
C PRO A 30 9.31 21.87 24.07
N GLY A 31 9.47 20.69 24.67
CA GLY A 31 9.64 20.53 26.12
C GLY A 31 8.34 20.51 26.95
N ILE A 32 7.17 20.69 26.33
CA ILE A 32 5.88 20.60 27.03
C ILE A 32 5.42 19.14 27.15
N SER A 33 5.05 18.74 28.37
CA SER A 33 4.45 17.43 28.61
C SER A 33 2.97 17.44 28.22
N ILE A 34 2.61 16.54 27.29
CA ILE A 34 1.22 16.37 26.85
C ILE A 34 0.29 16.01 28.01
N ALA A 35 0.77 15.20 28.96
CA ALA A 35 0.00 14.87 30.17
C ALA A 35 -0.23 16.10 31.06
N GLY A 36 0.76 16.99 31.17
CA GLY A 36 0.62 18.24 31.91
C GLY A 36 -0.43 19.17 31.30
N VAL A 37 -0.39 19.36 29.97
CA VAL A 37 -1.41 20.13 29.25
C VAL A 37 -2.78 19.49 29.42
N ALA A 38 -2.87 18.16 29.33
CA ALA A 38 -4.13 17.45 29.51
C ALA A 38 -4.73 17.69 30.91
N LEU A 39 -3.90 17.65 31.96
CA LEU A 39 -4.32 17.93 33.33
C LEU A 39 -4.78 19.38 33.52
N SER A 40 -4.03 20.36 33.01
CA SER A 40 -4.39 21.79 33.10
C SER A 40 -5.74 22.11 32.44
N HIS A 41 -6.08 21.39 31.36
CA HIS A 41 -7.36 21.55 30.66
C HIS A 41 -8.45 20.56 31.11
N GLY A 42 -8.18 19.69 32.10
CA GLY A 42 -9.12 18.70 32.60
C GLY A 42 -9.54 17.66 31.54
N VAL A 43 -8.65 17.34 30.61
CA VAL A 43 -8.89 16.37 29.53
C VAL A 43 -7.98 15.15 29.67
N ASN A 44 -8.40 14.03 29.09
CA ASN A 44 -7.57 12.82 29.07
C ASN A 44 -6.44 12.97 28.04
N ALA A 45 -5.20 12.65 28.42
CA ALA A 45 -4.02 12.71 27.53
C ALA A 45 -4.20 11.90 26.23
N ASN A 46 -4.93 10.79 26.27
CA ASN A 46 -5.25 9.99 25.08
C ASN A 46 -6.10 10.76 24.06
N LEU A 47 -7.00 11.65 24.53
CA LEU A 47 -7.76 12.52 23.62
C LEU A 47 -6.84 13.54 22.96
N VAL A 48 -5.87 14.08 23.70
CA VAL A 48 -4.90 15.04 23.17
C VAL A 48 -4.04 14.38 22.09
N HIS A 49 -3.51 13.18 22.33
CA HIS A 49 -2.80 12.40 21.30
C HIS A 49 -3.65 12.19 20.05
N LYS A 50 -4.92 11.83 20.23
CA LYS A 50 -5.86 11.66 19.10
C LYS A 50 -6.04 12.96 18.32
N TRP A 51 -6.21 14.10 18.99
CA TRP A 51 -6.37 15.39 18.33
C TRP A 51 -5.10 15.86 17.62
N ILE A 52 -3.92 15.61 18.18
CA ILE A 52 -2.63 15.91 17.52
C ILE A 52 -2.51 15.11 16.22
N ARG A 53 -2.84 13.81 16.23
CA ARG A 53 -2.83 12.95 15.03
C ARG A 53 -3.81 13.45 13.98
N GLN A 54 -5.02 13.83 14.38
CA GLN A 54 -6.04 14.36 13.47
C GLN A 54 -5.61 15.69 12.84
N ALA A 55 -4.98 16.58 13.62
CA ALA A 55 -4.45 17.84 13.09
C ALA A 55 -3.33 17.59 12.07
N LYS A 56 -2.40 16.66 12.34
CA LYS A 56 -1.33 16.29 11.38
C LYS A 56 -1.87 15.72 10.06
N GLN A 57 -2.99 15.01 10.10
CA GLN A 57 -3.66 14.51 8.88
C GLN A 57 -4.41 15.61 8.12
N GLN A 58 -4.86 16.66 8.79
CA GLN A 58 -5.50 17.83 8.16
C GLN A 58 -4.48 18.77 7.51
N ASP A 59 -3.24 18.80 8.01
CA ASP A 59 -2.11 19.60 7.47
C ASP A 59 -1.61 19.09 6.08
N GLY A 60 -2.42 18.32 5.35
CA GLY A 60 -2.26 18.08 3.91
C GLY A 60 -1.14 17.12 3.49
N THR A 61 -0.40 16.53 4.44
CA THR A 61 0.55 15.45 4.11
C THR A 61 -0.21 14.15 3.94
N THR A 62 -0.85 13.98 2.77
CA THR A 62 -1.14 12.63 2.29
C THR A 62 0.20 11.90 2.16
N PRO A 63 0.31 10.62 2.56
CA PRO A 63 1.49 9.85 2.22
C PRO A 63 1.62 9.87 0.68
N ALA A 64 2.66 10.53 0.18
CA ALA A 64 2.93 10.56 -1.25
C ALA A 64 3.30 9.14 -1.68
N PHE A 65 2.50 8.55 -2.58
CA PHE A 65 2.90 7.33 -3.27
C PHE A 65 4.03 7.71 -4.23
N VAL A 66 5.26 7.33 -3.87
CA VAL A 66 6.41 7.51 -4.74
C VAL A 66 6.44 6.33 -5.72
N PRO A 67 6.34 6.56 -7.04
CA PRO A 67 6.46 5.49 -8.01
C PRO A 67 7.89 4.94 -7.97
N VAL A 68 8.03 3.66 -7.63
CA VAL A 68 9.29 2.93 -7.72
C VAL A 68 9.39 2.35 -9.12
N ALA A 69 10.33 2.84 -9.92
CA ALA A 69 10.64 2.25 -11.21
C ALA A 69 11.34 0.90 -10.98
N LEU A 70 10.68 -0.19 -11.35
CA LEU A 70 11.30 -1.51 -11.38
C LEU A 70 12.18 -1.60 -12.64
N PRO A 71 13.41 -2.14 -12.55
CA PRO A 71 14.21 -2.40 -13.73
C PRO A 71 13.44 -3.37 -14.63
N VAL A 72 13.22 -2.99 -15.88
CA VAL A 72 12.64 -3.89 -16.87
C VAL A 72 13.67 -5.00 -17.09
N ALA A 73 13.39 -6.20 -16.57
CA ALA A 73 14.18 -7.36 -16.93
C ALA A 73 14.05 -7.53 -18.45
N PRO A 74 15.14 -7.75 -19.21
CA PRO A 74 14.99 -8.15 -20.59
C PRO A 74 14.08 -9.38 -20.62
N ALA A 75 13.18 -9.45 -21.59
CA ALA A 75 12.28 -10.59 -21.79
C ALA A 75 13.07 -11.84 -22.27
N SER A 76 14.17 -12.16 -21.60
CA SER A 76 14.98 -13.35 -21.75
C SER A 76 14.23 -14.53 -21.14
N GLY A 77 13.12 -14.94 -21.74
CA GLY A 77 12.33 -16.01 -21.14
C GLY A 77 11.33 -16.70 -22.04
N ARG A 78 11.01 -16.16 -23.21
CA ARG A 78 10.06 -16.81 -24.12
C ARG A 78 10.79 -17.34 -25.34
N HIS A 79 10.99 -18.65 -25.34
CA HIS A 79 11.51 -19.40 -26.47
C HIS A 79 10.41 -20.33 -27.01
N ILE A 80 10.37 -20.48 -28.33
CA ILE A 80 9.59 -21.47 -29.05
C ILE A 80 10.44 -22.74 -29.06
N GLU A 81 9.93 -23.84 -28.53
CA GLU A 81 10.58 -25.15 -28.61
C GLU A 81 9.87 -26.01 -29.64
N ILE A 82 10.61 -26.49 -30.64
CA ILE A 82 10.10 -27.37 -31.69
C ILE A 82 10.89 -28.66 -31.63
N ARG A 83 10.18 -29.78 -31.46
CA ARG A 83 10.74 -31.12 -31.56
C ARG A 83 10.40 -31.71 -32.90
N LEU A 84 11.41 -32.08 -33.66
CA LEU A 84 11.28 -32.66 -34.99
C LEU A 84 11.82 -34.09 -34.99
N SER A 85 11.16 -34.97 -35.73
CA SER A 85 11.59 -36.36 -35.93
C SER A 85 11.57 -36.70 -37.42
N ARG A 86 12.69 -37.18 -37.97
CA ARG A 86 12.79 -37.69 -39.34
C ARG A 86 13.49 -39.05 -39.31
N GLY A 87 12.71 -40.12 -39.36
CA GLY A 87 13.20 -41.49 -39.18
C GLY A 87 13.83 -41.69 -37.79
N PRO A 88 15.06 -42.23 -37.68
CA PRO A 88 15.72 -42.45 -36.39
C PRO A 88 16.28 -41.18 -35.75
N VAL A 89 16.27 -40.03 -36.43
CA VAL A 89 16.84 -38.77 -35.94
C VAL A 89 15.77 -37.91 -35.27
N GLN A 90 16.02 -37.52 -34.01
CA GLN A 90 15.25 -36.51 -33.29
C GLN A 90 16.11 -35.27 -33.05
N ALA A 91 15.53 -34.09 -33.27
CA ALA A 91 16.16 -32.81 -32.99
C ALA A 91 15.21 -31.90 -32.21
N THR A 92 15.75 -31.17 -31.25
CA THR A 92 15.03 -30.12 -30.51
C THR A 92 15.65 -28.78 -30.86
N VAL A 93 14.82 -27.84 -31.29
CA VAL A 93 15.26 -26.49 -31.67
C VAL A 93 14.57 -25.49 -30.75
N GLN A 94 15.36 -24.57 -30.20
CA GLN A 94 14.87 -23.47 -29.38
C GLN A 94 15.11 -22.14 -30.10
N TRP A 95 14.03 -21.38 -30.30
CA TRP A 95 14.05 -20.10 -31.01
C TRP A 95 13.49 -18.98 -30.12
N PRO A 96 14.08 -17.79 -30.03
CA PRO A 96 13.48 -16.69 -29.30
C PRO A 96 12.15 -16.25 -29.95
N VAL A 97 11.13 -15.95 -29.14
CA VAL A 97 9.81 -15.53 -29.64
C VAL A 97 9.88 -14.21 -30.44
N SER A 98 10.87 -13.35 -30.16
CA SER A 98 11.12 -12.13 -30.94
C SER A 98 11.45 -12.40 -32.40
N GLU A 99 11.93 -13.61 -32.73
CA GLU A 99 12.32 -14.01 -34.08
C GLU A 99 11.41 -15.11 -34.63
N ALA A 100 10.14 -15.16 -34.21
CA ALA A 100 9.19 -16.17 -34.68
C ALA A 100 9.07 -16.27 -36.21
N GLY A 101 9.27 -15.16 -36.93
CA GLY A 101 9.26 -15.13 -38.39
C GLY A 101 10.37 -15.98 -39.04
N THR A 102 11.60 -15.94 -38.48
CA THR A 102 12.72 -16.75 -38.99
C THR A 102 12.53 -18.23 -38.66
N CYS A 103 11.95 -18.54 -37.49
CA CYS A 103 11.56 -19.89 -37.12
C CYS A 103 10.57 -20.52 -38.13
N VAL A 104 9.56 -19.76 -38.59
CA VAL A 104 8.60 -20.24 -39.60
C VAL A 104 9.27 -20.47 -40.95
N ALA A 105 10.15 -19.56 -41.37
CA ALA A 105 10.88 -19.71 -42.62
C ALA A 105 11.75 -20.98 -42.63
N TRP A 106 12.46 -21.24 -41.54
CA TRP A 106 13.27 -22.45 -41.37
C TRP A 106 12.42 -23.72 -41.37
N LEU A 107 11.32 -23.75 -40.62
CA LEU A 107 10.43 -24.92 -40.54
C LEU A 107 9.83 -25.28 -41.90
N ARG A 108 9.46 -24.28 -42.72
CA ARG A 108 8.94 -24.49 -44.07
C ARG A 108 9.95 -25.13 -45.00
N GLU A 109 11.23 -24.78 -44.88
CA GLU A 109 12.29 -25.40 -45.68
C GLU A 109 12.52 -26.85 -45.24
N TRP A 110 12.45 -27.13 -43.94
CA TRP A 110 12.64 -28.48 -43.42
C TRP A 110 11.52 -29.46 -43.80
N LEU A 111 10.29 -28.96 -43.97
CA LEU A 111 9.11 -29.74 -44.37
C LEU A 111 9.00 -29.99 -45.88
N ARG A 112 9.88 -29.40 -46.69
CA ARG A 112 10.00 -29.73 -48.12
C ARG A 112 10.82 -31.00 -48.32
#